data_AF-A0A9D7F1W0-F1
#
_entry.id   AF-A0A9D7F1W0-F1
#
_cell.length_a   1.000
_cell.length_b   1.000
_cell.length_c   1.000
_cell.angle_alpha   90.00
_cell.angle_beta   90.00
_cell.angle_gamma   90.00
#
_symmetry.space_group_name_H-M   'P 1'
#
loop_
_entity.id
_entity.type
_entity.pdbx_description
1 polymer ?
#
loop_
_entity_poly.entity_id
_entity_poly.type
_entity_poly.pdbx_seq_one_letter_code
_entity_poly.pdbx_strand_id
1 'polypeptide(L)'
;MSTKSQESFIKSIKDVENILSDIGLSHFSLTKKGYATYIKYKGKDETLVTFMFGPSDWNVEILLEKNKTKYAFKELLQNSSIAQWVRENKFQQKTSDRIKDEVIWFTDLLRYIYTIRPWTI
;
A
#
# COMPACT_ATOMS: atom_id res chain seq x y z
N MET A 1 -6.28 -21.98 -1.57
CA MET A 1 -6.67 -20.57 -1.72
C MET A 1 -6.42 -20.12 -3.14
N SER A 2 -7.41 -19.50 -3.75
CA SER A 2 -7.58 -19.49 -5.20
C SER A 2 -6.83 -18.33 -5.87
N THR A 3 -6.30 -18.60 -7.06
CA THR A 3 -5.88 -17.63 -8.09
C THR A 3 -6.74 -16.36 -8.12
N LYS A 4 -8.06 -16.51 -7.90
CA LYS A 4 -9.05 -15.43 -7.77
C LYS A 4 -8.68 -14.31 -6.78
N SER A 5 -8.06 -14.62 -5.63
CA SER A 5 -7.66 -13.61 -4.65
C SER A 5 -6.45 -12.80 -5.14
N GLN A 6 -5.49 -13.46 -5.81
CA GLN A 6 -4.36 -12.76 -6.44
C GLN A 6 -4.83 -11.91 -7.63
N GLU A 7 -5.78 -12.42 -8.42
CA GLU A 7 -6.41 -11.66 -9.51
C GLU A 7 -7.15 -10.43 -8.98
N SER A 8 -7.92 -10.59 -7.90
CA SER A 8 -8.58 -9.47 -7.22
C SER A 8 -7.56 -8.44 -6.72
N PHE A 9 -6.46 -8.88 -6.10
CA PHE A 9 -5.39 -7.98 -5.67
C PHE A 9 -4.80 -7.18 -6.83
N ILE A 10 -4.39 -7.86 -7.91
CA ILE A 10 -3.81 -7.20 -9.10
C ILE A 10 -4.83 -6.24 -9.72
N LYS A 11 -6.10 -6.65 -9.84
CA LYS A 11 -7.17 -5.81 -10.39
C LYS A 11 -7.40 -4.58 -9.52
N SER A 12 -7.49 -4.76 -8.21
CA SER A 12 -7.72 -3.67 -7.26
C SER A 12 -6.59 -2.65 -7.31
N ILE A 13 -5.35 -3.09 -7.48
CA ILE A 13 -4.19 -2.21 -7.64
C ILE A 13 -4.25 -1.42 -8.97
N LYS A 14 -4.68 -2.06 -10.06
CA LYS A 14 -4.93 -1.35 -11.34
C LYS A 14 -6.04 -0.32 -11.21
N ASP A 15 -7.12 -0.63 -10.49
CA ASP A 15 -8.25 0.28 -10.29
C ASP A 15 -7.84 1.57 -9.55
N VAL A 16 -6.79 1.52 -8.71
CA VAL A 16 -6.27 2.68 -7.96
C VAL A 16 -5.01 3.30 -8.58
N GLU A 17 -4.56 2.82 -9.74
CA GLU A 17 -3.28 3.23 -10.35
C GLU A 17 -3.24 4.72 -10.69
N ASN A 18 -4.37 5.29 -11.12
CA ASN A 18 -4.48 6.73 -11.36
C ASN A 18 -4.27 7.54 -10.07
N ILE A 19 -4.82 7.07 -8.95
CA ILE A 19 -4.68 7.72 -7.64
C ILE A 19 -3.22 7.70 -7.18
N LEU A 20 -2.53 6.58 -7.39
CA LEU A 20 -1.10 6.45 -7.10
C LEU A 20 -0.28 7.38 -7.99
N SER A 21 -0.63 7.48 -9.28
CA SER A 21 0.01 8.39 -10.23
C SER A 21 -0.16 9.86 -9.83
N ASP A 22 -1.35 10.25 -9.35
CA ASP A 22 -1.65 11.61 -8.89
C ASP A 22 -0.78 12.04 -7.70
N ILE A 23 -0.43 11.10 -6.80
CA ILE A 23 0.52 11.36 -5.70
C ILE A 23 1.99 11.21 -6.10
N GLY A 24 2.27 11.06 -7.40
CA GLY A 24 3.61 11.04 -7.96
C GLY A 24 4.32 9.69 -7.87
N LEU A 25 3.57 8.59 -7.72
CA LEU A 25 4.06 7.23 -7.79
C LEU A 25 3.88 6.66 -9.19
N SER A 26 4.96 6.19 -9.81
CA SER A 26 4.88 5.46 -11.07
C SER A 26 5.08 3.96 -10.84
N HIS A 27 4.38 3.14 -11.62
CA HIS A 27 4.58 1.69 -11.58
C HIS A 27 6.04 1.36 -11.86
N PHE A 28 6.64 0.53 -11.00
CA PHE A 28 8.04 0.13 -11.11
C PHE A 28 8.17 -1.34 -11.51
N SER A 29 7.51 -2.24 -10.80
CA SER A 29 7.55 -3.67 -11.13
C SER A 29 6.42 -4.48 -10.51
N LEU A 30 6.11 -5.61 -11.14
CA LEU A 30 5.29 -6.68 -10.57
C LEU A 30 6.14 -7.94 -10.45
N THR A 31 6.16 -8.57 -9.27
CA THR A 31 6.89 -9.80 -9.03
C THR A 31 5.99 -10.82 -8.33
N LYS A 32 6.00 -12.06 -8.79
CA LYS A 32 5.38 -13.19 -8.10
C LYS A 32 6.47 -14.08 -7.51
N LYS A 33 6.39 -14.40 -6.22
CA LYS A 33 7.32 -15.31 -5.53
C LYS A 33 6.51 -16.35 -4.75
N GLY A 34 6.44 -17.56 -5.29
CA GLY A 34 5.52 -18.59 -4.77
C GLY A 34 4.07 -18.10 -4.81
N TYR A 35 3.39 -18.12 -3.66
CA TYR A 35 2.00 -17.64 -3.51
C TYR A 35 1.88 -16.14 -3.22
N ALA A 36 2.99 -15.42 -3.10
CA ALA A 36 2.99 -13.99 -2.84
C ALA A 36 3.11 -13.18 -4.14
N THR A 37 2.34 -12.10 -4.23
CA THR A 37 2.39 -11.09 -5.28
C THR A 37 2.87 -9.78 -4.68
N TYR A 38 3.83 -9.15 -5.36
CA TYR A 38 4.44 -7.87 -4.98
C TYR A 38 4.24 -6.90 -6.13
N ILE A 39 3.70 -5.72 -5.86
CA ILE A 39 3.58 -4.64 -6.84
C ILE A 39 4.31 -3.42 -6.27
N LYS A 40 5.33 -2.98 -6.99
CA LYS A 40 6.22 -1.90 -6.58
C LYS A 40 5.94 -0.66 -7.40
N TYR A 41 5.95 0.48 -6.71
CA TYR A 41 5.88 1.81 -7.28
C TYR A 41 7.11 2.63 -6.86
N LYS A 42 7.54 3.56 -7.71
CA LYS A 42 8.63 4.48 -7.43
C LYS A 42 8.12 5.92 -7.44
N GLY A 43 8.42 6.65 -6.36
CA GLY A 43 8.21 8.09 -6.27
C GLY A 43 9.42 8.87 -6.79
N LYS A 44 9.21 10.18 -7.04
CA LYS A 44 10.24 11.08 -7.56
C LYS A 44 11.49 11.17 -6.67
N ASP A 45 11.32 11.10 -5.35
CA ASP A 45 12.42 11.26 -4.40
C ASP A 45 13.00 9.90 -3.94
N GLU A 46 13.24 8.97 -4.87
CA GLU A 46 13.74 7.62 -4.55
C GLU A 46 12.92 6.83 -3.52
N THR A 47 11.65 7.22 -3.32
CA THR A 47 10.74 6.48 -2.45
C THR A 47 10.23 5.25 -3.21
N LEU A 48 10.26 4.08 -2.59
CA LEU A 48 9.67 2.88 -3.14
C LEU A 48 8.48 2.46 -2.28
N VAL A 49 7.36 2.17 -2.92
CA VAL A 49 6.15 1.66 -2.26
C VAL A 49 5.93 0.25 -2.76
N THR A 50 5.85 -0.73 -1.87
CA THR A 50 5.54 -2.10 -2.25
C THR A 50 4.22 -2.51 -1.62
N PHE A 51 3.23 -2.81 -2.46
CA PHE A 51 2.04 -3.55 -2.05
C PHE A 51 2.34 -5.03 -2.12
N MET A 52 1.94 -5.76 -1.09
CA MET A 52 2.21 -7.19 -0.92
C MET A 52 0.91 -7.91 -0.61
N PHE A 53 0.72 -9.08 -1.22
CA PHE A 53 -0.40 -9.96 -0.93
C PHE A 53 0.07 -11.41 -1.01
N GLY A 54 -0.09 -12.18 0.07
CA GLY A 54 0.46 -13.53 0.12
C GLY A 54 0.18 -14.29 1.42
N PRO A 55 0.86 -15.44 1.61
CA PRO A 55 0.47 -16.45 2.60
C PRO A 55 0.70 -16.06 4.07
N SER A 56 1.28 -14.89 4.37
CA SER A 56 1.54 -14.51 5.76
C SER A 56 0.25 -14.31 6.55
N ASP A 57 -0.85 -13.88 5.92
CA ASP A 57 -2.21 -13.88 6.50
C ASP A 57 -3.30 -13.66 5.42
N TRP A 58 -2.95 -13.69 4.13
CA TRP A 58 -3.84 -13.33 3.01
C TRP A 58 -4.48 -11.94 3.17
N ASN A 59 -3.74 -11.03 3.79
CA ASN A 59 -4.05 -9.61 3.88
C ASN A 59 -3.16 -8.83 2.92
N VAL A 60 -3.62 -7.64 2.53
CA VAL A 60 -2.77 -6.66 1.86
C VAL A 60 -1.82 -6.04 2.88
N GLU A 61 -0.57 -5.89 2.52
CA GLU A 61 0.43 -5.17 3.29
C GLU A 61 1.12 -4.11 2.44
N ILE A 62 1.63 -3.07 3.10
CA ILE A 62 2.46 -2.04 2.48
C ILE A 62 3.84 -1.97 3.14
N LEU A 63 4.83 -1.71 2.31
CA LEU A 63 6.19 -1.38 2.71
C LEU A 63 6.61 -0.10 1.99
N LEU A 64 6.96 0.93 2.75
CA LEU A 64 7.59 2.15 2.24
C LEU A 64 9.11 2.02 2.39
N GLU A 65 9.88 2.37 1.38
CA GLU A 65 11.34 2.46 1.47
C GLU A 65 11.78 3.86 1.01
N LYS A 66 12.63 4.51 1.81
CA LYS A 66 13.18 5.84 1.52
C LYS A 66 14.62 5.86 2.01
N ASN A 67 15.56 6.27 1.15
CA ASN A 67 16.99 6.32 1.48
C ASN A 67 17.51 4.99 2.05
N LYS A 68 17.03 3.84 1.53
CA LYS A 68 17.30 2.46 2.00
C LYS A 68 16.71 2.11 3.39
N THR A 69 16.07 3.05 4.07
CA THR A 69 15.30 2.77 5.28
C THR A 69 13.93 2.26 4.90
N LYS A 70 13.52 1.15 5.52
CA LYS A 70 12.22 0.52 5.33
C LYS A 70 11.28 0.90 6.48
N TYR A 71 10.04 1.16 6.12
CA TYR A 71 8.95 1.47 7.02
C TYR A 71 7.76 0.58 6.66
N ALA A 72 7.64 -0.53 7.38
CA ALA A 72 6.43 -1.34 7.45
C ALA A 72 5.32 -0.56 8.14
N PHE A 73 4.07 -1.03 7.99
CA PHE A 73 2.90 -0.36 8.57
C PHE A 73 3.05 -0.06 10.07
N LYS A 74 3.58 -0.99 10.87
CA LYS A 74 3.82 -0.79 12.31
C LYS A 74 4.80 0.35 12.62
N GLU A 75 5.81 0.54 11.77
CA GLU A 75 6.81 1.60 11.92
C GLU A 75 6.23 2.95 11.49
N LEU A 76 5.38 2.98 10.45
CA LEU A 76 4.65 4.18 10.05
C LEU A 76 3.75 4.70 11.19
N LEU A 77 3.15 3.80 11.98
CA LEU A 77 2.34 4.16 13.15
C LEU A 77 3.12 4.81 14.30
N GLN A 78 4.45 4.82 14.27
CA GLN A 78 5.24 5.58 15.25
C GLN A 78 5.14 7.10 15.02
N ASN A 79 4.77 7.53 13.82
CA ASN A 79 4.45 8.92 13.55
C ASN A 79 3.05 9.24 14.09
N SER A 80 2.95 10.21 15.01
CA SER A 80 1.71 10.57 15.69
C SER A 80 0.60 11.01 14.73
N SER A 81 0.93 11.75 13.67
CA SER A 81 -0.02 12.21 12.65
C SER A 81 -0.57 11.05 11.83
N ILE A 82 0.26 10.05 11.51
CA ILE A 82 -0.19 8.82 10.83
C ILE A 82 -1.07 7.98 11.77
N ALA A 83 -0.63 7.78 13.01
CA ALA A 83 -1.42 7.04 14.00
C ALA A 83 -2.78 7.69 14.29
N GLN A 84 -2.83 9.02 14.35
CA GLN A 84 -4.09 9.75 14.47
C GLN A 84 -5.00 9.50 13.26
N TRP A 85 -4.48 9.66 12.04
CA TRP A 85 -5.27 9.42 10.84
C TRP A 85 -5.82 7.99 10.79
N VAL A 86 -5.02 6.97 11.16
CA VAL A 86 -5.46 5.57 11.20
C VAL A 86 -6.54 5.35 12.27
N ARG A 87 -6.48 6.04 13.41
CA ARG A 87 -7.52 5.97 14.45
C ARG A 87 -8.85 6.56 13.98
N GLU A 88 -8.79 7.65 13.21
CA GLU A 88 -9.97 8.35 12.66
C GLU A 88 -10.54 7.61 11.43
N ASN A 89 -9.66 6.98 10.64
CA ASN A 89 -10.00 6.29 9.40
C ASN A 89 -9.74 4.79 9.55
N LYS A 90 -10.36 4.14 10.54
CA LYS A 90 -10.19 2.69 10.74
C LYS A 90 -10.63 1.92 9.51
N PHE A 91 -9.90 0.86 9.17
CA PHE A 91 -10.33 -0.06 8.12
C PHE A 91 -11.72 -0.60 8.42
N GLN A 92 -12.60 -0.52 7.43
CA GLN A 92 -13.94 -1.10 7.46
C GLN A 92 -14.17 -1.80 6.13
N GLN A 93 -14.56 -3.07 6.19
CA GLN A 93 -15.00 -3.78 4.99
C GLN A 93 -16.33 -3.19 4.54
N LYS A 94 -16.36 -2.64 3.33
CA LYS A 94 -17.53 -1.99 2.72
C LYS A 94 -18.17 -2.88 1.65
N THR A 95 -17.41 -3.80 1.08
CA THR A 95 -17.85 -4.68 -0.01
C THR A 95 -17.58 -6.15 0.31
N SER A 96 -18.08 -7.05 -0.55
CA SER A 96 -17.74 -8.48 -0.46
C SER A 96 -16.29 -8.77 -0.84
N ASP A 97 -15.60 -7.83 -1.49
CA ASP A 97 -14.19 -7.97 -1.88
C ASP A 97 -13.30 -7.23 -0.88
N ARG A 98 -12.95 -7.94 0.20
CA ARG A 98 -12.07 -7.42 1.25
C ARG A 98 -10.73 -6.94 0.72
N ILE A 99 -10.15 -7.60 -0.29
CA ILE A 99 -8.83 -7.24 -0.85
C ILE A 99 -8.92 -5.87 -1.51
N LYS A 100 -10.00 -5.64 -2.28
CA LYS A 100 -10.27 -4.34 -2.89
C LYS A 100 -10.38 -3.24 -1.83
N ASP A 101 -11.14 -3.49 -0.77
CA ASP A 101 -11.31 -2.52 0.30
C ASP A 101 -9.98 -2.22 1.02
N GLU A 102 -9.15 -3.23 1.25
CA GLU A 102 -7.81 -3.05 1.86
C GLU A 102 -6.88 -2.25 0.95
N VAL A 103 -6.87 -2.52 -0.37
CA VAL A 103 -6.08 -1.75 -1.34
C VAL A 103 -6.51 -0.28 -1.36
N ILE A 104 -7.81 0.00 -1.34
CA ILE A 104 -8.33 1.37 -1.29
C ILE A 104 -7.88 2.05 -0.01
N TRP A 105 -8.04 1.38 1.14
CA TRP A 105 -7.66 1.92 2.43
C TRP A 105 -6.16 2.27 2.53
N PHE A 106 -5.30 1.36 2.06
CA PHE A 106 -3.85 1.62 2.00
C PHE A 106 -3.49 2.72 1.01
N THR A 107 -4.22 2.84 -0.11
CA THR A 107 -4.05 3.94 -1.05
C THR A 107 -4.39 5.28 -0.38
N ASP A 108 -5.49 5.36 0.35
CA ASP A 108 -5.87 6.58 1.08
C ASP A 108 -4.84 6.95 2.15
N LEU A 109 -4.33 5.95 2.89
CA LEU A 109 -3.22 6.14 3.83
C LEU A 109 -1.98 6.71 3.12
N LEU A 110 -1.59 6.15 1.97
CA LEU A 110 -0.46 6.63 1.19
C LEU A 110 -0.65 8.07 0.73
N ARG A 111 -1.84 8.45 0.27
CA ARG A 111 -2.15 9.85 -0.09
C ARG A 111 -1.94 10.78 1.09
N TYR A 112 -2.40 10.39 2.27
CA TYR A 112 -2.20 11.18 3.48
C TYR A 112 -0.72 11.30 3.85
N ILE A 113 0.02 10.19 3.83
CA ILE A 113 1.46 10.16 4.09
C ILE A 113 2.22 11.09 3.12
N TYR A 114 1.88 11.06 1.83
CA TYR A 114 2.48 11.91 0.81
C TYR A 114 2.10 13.40 0.92
N THR A 115 0.97 13.68 1.58
CA THR A 115 0.53 15.04 1.88
C THR A 115 1.33 15.63 3.03
N ILE A 116 1.53 14.88 4.12
CA ILE A 116 2.24 15.38 5.30
C ILE A 116 3.77 15.26 5.18
N ARG A 117 4.27 14.39 4.28
CA ARG A 117 5.70 14.10 4.04
C ARG A 117 6.52 14.05 5.34
N PRO A 118 6.29 13.04 6.20
CA PRO A 118 6.85 13.01 7.56
C PRO A 118 8.39 12.86 7.59
N TRP A 119 9.03 12.63 6.43
CA TRP A 119 10.47 12.46 6.25
C TRP A 119 11.17 13.70 5.68
N THR A 120 10.45 14.78 5.36
CA THR A 120 11.07 16.08 5.07
C THR A 120 11.24 16.84 6.37
N ILE A 121 12.41 16.69 6.99
CA ILE A 121 12.94 17.54 8.07
C ILE A 121 14.28 18.08 7.58
#